data_AF-A0A9C9BVT8-F1
#
_entry.id   AF-A0A9C9BVT8-F1
#
_cell.length_a   1.000
_cell.length_b   1.000
_cell.length_c   1.000
_cell.angle_alpha   90.00
_cell.angle_beta   90.00
_cell.angle_gamma   90.00
#
_symmetry.space_group_name_H-M   'P 1'
#
loop_
_entity.id
_entity.type
_entity.pdbx_description
1 polymer ?
#
loop_
_entity_poly.entity_id
_entity_poly.type
_entity_poly.pdbx_seq_one_letter_code
_entity_poly.pdbx_strand_id
1 'polypeptide(L)'
;VSAAVGETITYTYRLTNTGDVTLSSLTAADDKLGSVSLGAASLAPGASTSAILTYTVSEGDLPGPLVNTVTVTGTPPAGAPVSATDSASVNVIPRYTIFLPLTMR
;
A
#
# COMPACT_ATOMS: atom_id res chain seq x y z
N VAL A 1 -9.63 5.16 9.68
CA VAL A 1 -8.38 5.68 10.30
C VAL A 1 -8.10 7.07 9.74
N SER A 2 -7.34 7.91 10.45
CA SER A 2 -6.97 9.25 10.01
C SER A 2 -5.47 9.49 10.16
N ALA A 3 -4.90 10.34 9.29
CA ALA A 3 -3.51 10.77 9.36
C ALA A 3 -3.40 12.26 9.00
N ALA A 4 -2.54 12.99 9.69
CA ALA A 4 -2.27 14.40 9.42
C ALA A 4 -1.24 14.56 8.29
N VAL A 5 -1.27 15.71 7.60
CA VAL A 5 -0.19 16.10 6.68
C VAL A 5 1.17 16.00 7.38
N GLY A 6 2.11 15.32 6.72
CA GLY A 6 3.46 15.04 7.22
C GLY A 6 3.57 13.78 8.10
N GLU A 7 2.47 13.11 8.44
CA GLU A 7 2.53 11.79 9.09
C GLU A 7 2.85 10.68 8.09
N THR A 8 3.50 9.63 8.57
CA THR A 8 3.84 8.45 7.77
C THR A 8 2.83 7.33 8.03
N ILE A 9 2.18 6.87 6.98
CA ILE A 9 1.32 5.68 6.96
C ILE A 9 2.18 4.48 6.59
N THR A 10 2.07 3.38 7.35
CA THR A 10 2.69 2.09 7.01
C THR A 10 1.65 1.18 6.38
N TYR A 11 1.87 0.78 5.12
CA TYR A 11 1.05 -0.20 4.42
C TYR A 11 1.69 -1.58 4.52
N THR A 12 0.91 -2.56 4.95
CA THR A 12 1.31 -3.98 4.97
C THR A 12 0.51 -4.72 3.92
N TYR A 13 1.21 -5.23 2.91
CA TYR A 13 0.63 -6.03 1.84
C TYR A 13 0.73 -7.50 2.22
N ARG A 14 -0.37 -8.23 2.09
CA ARG A 14 -0.40 -9.68 2.30
C ARG A 14 -1.11 -10.35 1.14
N LEU A 15 -0.34 -11.04 0.31
CA LEU A 15 -0.86 -11.84 -0.79
C LEU A 15 -0.95 -13.29 -0.35
N THR A 16 -2.08 -13.94 -0.63
CA THR A 16 -2.28 -15.37 -0.41
C THR A 16 -2.79 -16.00 -1.70
N ASN A 17 -2.19 -17.11 -2.12
CA ASN A 17 -2.73 -17.90 -3.21
C ASN A 17 -3.88 -18.77 -2.70
N THR A 18 -5.12 -18.38 -2.99
CA THR A 18 -6.33 -19.12 -2.59
C THR A 18 -6.79 -20.14 -3.64
N GLY A 19 -6.05 -20.28 -4.74
CA GLY A 19 -6.31 -21.29 -5.76
C GLY A 19 -5.76 -22.66 -5.40
N ASP A 20 -5.90 -23.59 -6.34
CA ASP A 20 -5.48 -24.99 -6.25
C ASP A 20 -4.16 -25.28 -6.99
N VAL A 21 -3.62 -24.30 -7.72
CA VAL A 21 -2.35 -24.40 -8.45
C VAL A 21 -1.34 -23.35 -8.00
N THR A 22 -0.05 -23.64 -8.17
CA THR A 22 1.03 -22.69 -7.87
C THR A 22 1.00 -21.50 -8.83
N LEU A 23 1.05 -20.28 -8.29
CA LEU A 23 1.23 -19.06 -9.08
C LEU A 23 2.71 -18.69 -9.14
N SER A 24 3.16 -18.27 -10.32
CA SER A 24 4.54 -17.82 -10.60
C SER A 24 4.54 -16.40 -11.17
N SER A 25 5.72 -15.81 -11.39
CA SER A 25 5.88 -14.47 -11.96
C SER A 25 5.05 -13.41 -11.21
N LEU A 26 5.05 -13.50 -9.87
CA LEU A 26 4.26 -12.59 -9.04
C LEU A 26 4.77 -11.16 -9.18
N THR A 27 3.85 -10.24 -9.51
CA THR A 27 4.13 -8.81 -9.49
C THR A 27 3.05 -8.08 -8.73
N ALA A 28 3.41 -6.97 -8.11
CA ALA A 28 2.50 -6.11 -7.37
C ALA A 28 2.83 -4.65 -7.67
N ALA A 29 1.81 -3.85 -7.93
CA ALA A 29 1.91 -2.43 -8.21
C ALA A 29 0.86 -1.66 -7.42
N ASP A 30 1.30 -0.60 -6.79
CA ASP A 30 0.53 0.31 -5.97
C ASP A 30 0.38 1.66 -6.71
N ASP A 31 -0.82 2.24 -6.73
CA ASP A 31 -1.11 3.46 -7.49
C ASP A 31 -0.43 4.72 -6.90
N LYS A 32 -0.02 4.68 -5.63
CA LYS A 32 0.69 5.77 -4.95
C LYS A 32 2.18 5.49 -4.78
N LEU A 33 2.54 4.24 -4.52
CA LEU A 33 3.89 3.83 -4.13
C LEU A 33 4.67 3.10 -5.25
N GLY A 34 4.02 2.79 -6.37
CA GLY A 34 4.65 2.14 -7.52
C GLY A 34 4.87 0.64 -7.28
N SER A 35 5.99 0.10 -7.76
CA SER A 35 6.26 -1.34 -7.66
C SER A 35 6.41 -1.82 -6.21
N VAL A 36 5.67 -2.86 -5.85
CA VAL A 36 5.75 -3.49 -4.53
C VAL A 36 6.60 -4.75 -4.60
N SER A 37 7.74 -4.76 -3.91
CA SER A 37 8.63 -5.93 -3.86
C SER A 37 8.10 -6.98 -2.89
N LEU A 38 7.49 -8.03 -3.44
CA LEU A 38 7.00 -9.16 -2.66
C LEU A 38 8.17 -10.06 -2.21
N GLY A 39 8.09 -10.63 -1.01
CA GLY A 39 9.11 -11.55 -0.48
C GLY A 39 9.23 -12.90 -1.20
N ALA A 40 8.38 -13.16 -2.20
CA ALA A 40 8.40 -14.39 -2.99
C ALA A 40 7.96 -14.14 -4.44
N ALA A 41 8.63 -14.79 -5.40
CA ALA A 41 8.28 -14.72 -6.82
C ALA A 41 7.25 -15.79 -7.26
N SER A 42 6.95 -16.75 -6.39
CA SER A 42 5.94 -17.80 -6.60
C SER A 42 5.25 -18.18 -5.30
N LEU A 43 4.00 -18.64 -5.38
CA LEU A 43 3.21 -19.10 -4.24
C LEU A 43 2.49 -20.40 -4.57
N ALA A 44 2.80 -21.46 -3.82
CA ALA A 44 2.02 -22.69 -3.83
C ALA A 44 0.58 -22.44 -3.31
N PRO A 45 -0.38 -23.34 -3.57
CA PRO A 45 -1.71 -23.27 -2.99
C PRO A 45 -1.68 -23.06 -1.46
N GLY A 46 -2.41 -22.07 -0.96
CA GLY A 46 -2.48 -21.72 0.46
C GLY A 46 -1.28 -20.95 1.02
N ALA A 47 -0.18 -20.79 0.26
CA ALA A 47 0.97 -20.02 0.71
C ALA A 47 0.71 -18.50 0.65
N SER A 48 1.41 -17.75 1.50
CA SER A 48 1.35 -16.28 1.54
C SER A 48 2.74 -15.65 1.38
N THR A 49 2.78 -14.41 0.89
CA THR A 49 3.94 -13.52 0.95
C THR A 49 3.49 -12.13 1.39
N SER A 50 4.44 -11.32 1.85
CA SER A 50 4.16 -9.97 2.34
C SER A 50 5.20 -8.97 1.87
N ALA A 51 4.81 -7.70 1.91
CA ALA A 51 5.67 -6.55 1.70
C ALA A 51 5.23 -5.41 2.63
N ILE A 52 6.14 -4.47 2.89
CA ILE A 52 5.85 -3.26 3.65
C ILE A 52 6.34 -2.07 2.83
N LEU A 53 5.49 -1.07 2.67
CA LEU A 53 5.87 0.25 2.15
C LEU A 53 5.29 1.33 3.05
N THR A 54 5.86 2.53 2.94
CA THR A 54 5.45 3.69 3.73
C THR A 54 5.10 4.85 2.81
N TYR A 55 4.05 5.58 3.16
CA TYR A 55 3.62 6.80 2.47
C TYR A 55 3.59 7.97 3.45
N THR A 56 4.26 9.06 3.13
CA THR A 56 4.15 10.30 3.92
C THR A 56 3.04 11.15 3.35
N VAL A 57 2.03 11.45 4.16
CA VAL A 57 0.86 12.24 3.79
C VAL A 57 1.30 13.63 3.34
N SER A 58 0.91 14.03 2.13
CA SER A 58 1.22 15.32 1.54
C SER A 58 0.04 16.29 1.68
N GLU A 59 0.27 17.59 1.47
CA GLU A 59 -0.83 18.55 1.39
C GLU A 59 -1.75 18.31 0.19
N GLY A 60 -1.24 17.69 -0.88
CA GLY A 60 -2.03 17.33 -2.06
C GLY A 60 -3.09 16.25 -1.79
N ASP A 61 -3.00 15.55 -0.65
CA ASP A 61 -4.00 14.57 -0.23
C ASP A 61 -5.20 15.23 0.48
N LEU A 62 -5.12 16.54 0.74
CA LEU A 62 -6.17 17.56 0.82
C LEU A 62 -7.44 17.44 -0.05
N PRO A 63 -8.70 17.42 0.43
CA PRO A 63 -9.23 17.23 1.79
C PRO A 63 -9.45 15.76 2.17
N GLY A 64 -8.85 14.82 1.45
CA GLY A 64 -9.04 13.39 1.60
C GLY A 64 -10.37 12.89 1.02
N PRO A 65 -10.61 11.57 1.09
CA PRO A 65 -9.72 10.56 1.66
C PRO A 65 -8.53 10.22 0.76
N LEU A 66 -7.40 9.87 1.37
CA LEU A 66 -6.29 9.22 0.67
C LEU A 66 -6.64 7.75 0.46
N VAL A 67 -6.93 7.39 -0.78
CA VAL A 67 -7.16 6.00 -1.20
C VAL A 67 -5.89 5.45 -1.83
N ASN A 68 -5.46 4.30 -1.36
CA ASN A 68 -4.29 3.58 -1.83
C ASN A 68 -4.72 2.19 -2.31
N THR A 69 -4.46 1.87 -3.58
CA THR A 69 -4.91 0.67 -4.25
C THR A 69 -3.73 -0.13 -4.78
N VAL A 70 -3.70 -1.41 -4.43
CA VAL A 70 -2.72 -2.36 -4.96
C VAL A 70 -3.37 -3.27 -5.98
N THR A 71 -2.65 -3.53 -7.06
CA THR A 71 -2.96 -4.58 -8.04
C THR A 71 -1.85 -5.61 -8.00
N VAL A 72 -2.22 -6.88 -7.86
CA VAL A 72 -1.32 -8.02 -7.94
C VAL A 72 -1.63 -8.84 -9.17
N THR A 73 -0.60 -9.44 -9.77
CA THR A 73 -0.75 -10.44 -10.83
C THR A 73 0.09 -11.67 -10.54
N GLY A 74 -0.37 -12.82 -11.03
CA GLY A 74 0.35 -14.08 -10.96
C GLY A 74 -0.04 -15.01 -12.10
N THR A 75 0.89 -15.85 -12.53
CA THR A 75 0.71 -16.74 -13.69
C THR A 75 0.58 -18.19 -13.23
N PRO A 76 -0.56 -18.87 -13.49
CA PRO A 76 -0.72 -20.30 -13.24
C PRO A 76 0.10 -21.14 -14.25
N PRO A 77 0.27 -22.45 -14.03
CA PRO A 77 1.04 -23.31 -14.95
C PRO A 77 0.39 -23.45 -16.34
N ALA A 78 -0.93 -23.28 -16.42
CA ALA A 78 -1.69 -23.27 -17.66
C ALA A 78 -2.77 -22.19 -17.60
N GLY A 79 -3.00 -21.51 -18.73
CA GLY A 79 -3.98 -20.43 -18.84
C GLY A 79 -3.36 -19.04 -18.80
N ALA A 80 -4.22 -18.02 -18.79
CA ALA A 80 -3.81 -16.63 -18.70
C ALA A 80 -3.40 -16.25 -17.26
N PRO A 81 -2.55 -15.22 -17.09
CA PRO A 81 -2.30 -14.64 -15.78
C PRO A 81 -3.60 -14.19 -15.10
N VAL A 82 -3.63 -14.35 -13.78
CA VAL A 82 -4.72 -13.88 -12.92
C VAL A 82 -4.31 -12.60 -12.22
N SER A 83 -5.28 -11.75 -11.90
CA SER A 83 -5.06 -10.51 -11.17
C SER A 83 -6.05 -10.35 -10.03
N ALA A 84 -5.65 -9.60 -9.00
CA ALA A 84 -6.51 -9.18 -7.91
C ALA A 84 -6.16 -7.75 -7.50
N THR A 85 -7.13 -7.03 -6.94
CA THR A 85 -6.95 -5.67 -6.45
C THR A 85 -7.52 -5.53 -5.04
N ASP A 86 -6.89 -4.70 -4.22
CA ASP A 86 -7.41 -4.32 -2.91
C ASP A 86 -7.08 -2.85 -2.61
N SER A 87 -7.90 -2.19 -1.78
CA SER A 87 -7.78 -0.77 -1.49
C SER A 87 -7.93 -0.48 0.00
N ALA A 88 -7.11 0.46 0.50
CA ALA A 88 -7.23 1.02 1.84
C ALA A 88 -7.49 2.53 1.76
N SER A 89 -8.23 3.06 2.75
CA SER A 89 -8.62 4.47 2.80
C SER A 89 -8.25 5.09 4.16
N VAL A 90 -7.62 6.26 4.10
CA VAL A 90 -7.23 7.06 5.27
C VAL A 90 -7.82 8.45 5.14
N ASN A 91 -8.52 8.91 6.19
CA ASN A 91 -8.99 10.29 6.25
C ASN A 91 -7.79 11.23 6.48
N VAL A 92 -7.62 12.22 5.62
CA VAL A 92 -6.50 13.17 5.71
C VAL A 92 -6.93 14.39 6.48
N ILE A 93 -6.14 14.82 7.47
CA ILE A 93 -6.41 16.03 8.25
C ILE A 93 -5.26 17.03 8.11
N PRO A 94 -5.55 18.34 8.09
CA PRO A 94 -4.50 19.36 8.07
C PRO A 94 -3.65 19.33 9.35
N ARG A 95 -2.38 19.73 9.24
CA ARG A 95 -1.47 19.90 10.38
C ARG A 95 -1.28 21.39 10.68
N TYR A 96 -1.67 21.83 11.87
CA TYR A 96 -1.50 23.21 12.31
C TYR A 96 -0.32 23.32 13.29
N THR A 97 0.53 24.35 13.12
CA THR A 97 1.59 24.70 14.06
C THR A 97 1.40 26.15 14.49
N ILE A 98 1.35 26.40 15.81
CA ILE A 98 1.20 27.75 16.38
C ILE A 98 2.51 28.13 17.09
N PHE A 99 3.10 29.26 16.72
CA PHE A 99 4.28 29.82 17.38
C PHE A 99 3.89 31.03 18.23
N LEU A 100 4.35 31.07 19.49
CA LEU A 100 4.21 32.21 20.40
C LEU A 100 5.60 32.77 20.72
N PRO A 101 6.10 33.79 19.97
CA PRO A 101 7.41 34.36 20.24
C PRO A 101 7.38 35.18 21.54
N LEU A 102 8.40 35.00 22.38
CA LEU A 102 8.67 35.82 23.57
C LEU A 102 10.00 36.54 23.38
N THR A 103 10.06 37.82 23.75
CA THR A 103 11.31 38.58 23.84
C THR A 103 11.40 39.20 25.23
N MET A 104 12.59 39.17 25.83
CA MET A 104 12.91 39.76 27.13
C MET A 104 13.90 40.91 26.91
N ARG A 105 13.82 41.96 27.74
CA ARG A 105 14.68 43.15 27.68
C ARG A 105 15.94 42.95 28.49
#